data_AF-H1D1K0-F1
#
_entry.id   AF-H1D1K0-F1
#
_cell.length_a   1.000
_cell.length_b   1.000
_cell.length_c   1.000
_cell.angle_alpha   90.00
_cell.angle_beta   90.00
_cell.angle_gamma   90.00
#
_symmetry.space_group_name_H-M   'P 1'
#
loop_
_entity.id
_entity.type
_entity.pdbx_description
1 polymer ?
#
loop_
_entity_poly.entity_id
_entity_poly.type
_entity_poly.pdbx_seq_one_letter_code
_entity_poly.pdbx_strand_id
1 'polypeptide(L)'
;MGRKGQPFREKGQDLIEYALLLAIIAGIGFLIYQQSFMGDSIRTVFNNAGNLMENGASKSSSKEEEEPLSIPDLLGRAIAERNGGLGSLLLAGSTHYVYSGTAEGNQVARALNIPFSEGDAWSIGRVSQGSTDYYVLIYYSASQNGPLSGHASTNPNWSWRATSSGGYEYPRPGGHISVPVDYYVYDAGNGIQNAGLRQTYYTGSADSSGQATLVYAPGTGKEYTIR
;
A
#
# COMPACT_ATOMS: atom_id res chain seq x y z
N MET A 1 16.28 65.00 8.58
CA MET A 1 17.37 64.49 7.71
C MET A 1 18.26 63.61 8.58
N GLY A 2 18.66 62.37 8.30
CA GLY A 2 18.58 61.49 7.13
C GLY A 2 18.95 60.05 7.55
N ARG A 3 18.82 59.12 6.61
CA ARG A 3 18.62 57.66 6.70
C ARG A 3 19.79 56.75 7.17
N LYS A 4 19.37 55.64 7.80
CA LYS A 4 19.70 54.19 7.63
C LYS A 4 21.16 53.69 7.67
N GLY A 5 21.36 52.61 8.43
CA GLY A 5 22.33 51.54 8.16
C GLY A 5 21.69 50.15 8.41
N GLN A 6 21.53 49.35 7.35
CA GLN A 6 21.16 47.93 7.40
C GLN A 6 22.41 47.08 7.75
N PRO A 7 22.27 45.97 8.48
CA PRO A 7 23.36 45.00 8.60
C PRO A 7 23.50 44.18 7.31
N PHE A 8 24.73 44.05 6.83
CA PHE A 8 25.13 43.28 5.66
C PHE A 8 24.92 41.78 5.92
N ARG A 9 24.05 41.11 5.15
CA ARG A 9 24.09 39.65 4.97
C ARG A 9 25.29 39.33 4.07
N GLU A 10 26.28 38.63 4.60
CA GLU A 10 27.50 38.26 3.86
C GLU A 10 27.23 37.09 2.90
N LYS A 11 27.70 37.23 1.65
CA LYS A 11 27.49 36.31 0.52
C LYS A 11 28.14 34.91 0.65
N GLY A 12 28.67 34.55 1.82
CA GLY A 12 29.30 33.26 2.10
C GLY A 12 28.45 32.30 2.95
N GLN A 13 27.39 32.78 3.59
CA GLN A 13 26.57 31.99 4.49
C GLN A 13 25.65 31.00 3.74
N ASP A 14 25.12 31.40 2.58
CA ASP A 14 24.32 30.53 1.72
C ASP A 14 25.11 29.29 1.28
N LEU A 15 26.41 29.44 0.91
CA LEU A 15 27.20 28.33 0.38
C LEU A 15 27.53 27.27 1.44
N ILE A 16 27.75 27.70 2.69
CA ILE A 16 28.01 26.80 3.83
C ILE A 16 26.73 26.05 4.22
N GLU A 17 25.57 26.73 4.21
CA GLU A 17 24.28 26.07 4.43
C GLU A 17 23.96 25.05 3.34
N TYR A 18 24.23 25.36 2.06
CA TYR A 18 24.04 24.39 0.98
C TYR A 18 25.02 23.21 1.06
N ALA A 19 26.27 23.45 1.44
CA ALA A 19 27.24 22.37 1.66
C ALA A 19 26.84 21.48 2.85
N LEU A 20 26.29 22.07 3.91
CA LEU A 20 25.79 21.35 5.08
C LEU A 20 24.58 20.49 4.72
N LEU A 21 23.61 21.05 4.00
CA LEU A 21 22.44 20.31 3.51
C LEU A 21 22.85 19.17 2.56
N LEU A 22 23.80 19.42 1.66
CA LEU A 22 24.30 18.41 0.74
C LEU A 22 25.04 17.29 1.48
N ALA A 23 25.82 17.61 2.51
CA ALA A 23 26.51 16.63 3.35
C ALA A 23 25.52 15.76 4.16
N ILE A 24 24.43 16.35 4.65
CA ILE A 24 23.35 15.61 5.31
C ILE A 24 22.67 14.67 4.31
N ILE A 25 22.32 15.16 3.12
CA ILE A 25 21.68 14.34 2.07
C ILE A 25 22.60 13.21 1.60
N ALA A 26 23.88 13.48 1.38
CA ALA A 26 24.87 12.47 0.98
C ALA A 26 25.12 11.46 2.11
N GLY A 27 25.16 11.90 3.38
CA GLY A 27 25.31 11.03 4.54
C GLY A 27 24.11 10.09 4.75
N ILE A 28 22.88 10.62 4.60
CA ILE A 28 21.66 9.82 4.60
C ILE A 28 21.67 8.84 3.41
N GLY A 29 22.05 9.30 2.22
CA GLY A 29 22.16 8.44 1.03
C GLY A 29 23.16 7.30 1.20
N PHE A 30 24.29 7.54 1.87
CA PHE A 30 25.31 6.53 2.16
C PHE A 30 24.86 5.52 3.23
N LEU A 31 24.19 5.98 4.29
CA LEU A 31 23.64 5.11 5.34
C LEU A 31 22.54 4.19 4.81
N ILE A 32 21.66 4.74 3.97
CA ILE A 32 20.64 3.99 3.23
C ILE A 32 21.27 2.94 2.31
N TYR A 33 22.36 3.29 1.62
CA TYR A 33 23.03 2.40 0.67
C TYR A 33 23.68 1.19 1.35
N GLN A 34 24.18 1.32 2.58
CA GLN A 34 24.86 0.22 3.28
C GLN A 34 23.91 -0.80 3.94
N GLN A 35 22.65 -0.44 4.21
CA GLN A 35 21.67 -1.38 4.76
C GLN A 35 20.87 -2.03 3.62
N SER A 36 21.39 -3.14 3.10
CA SER A 36 20.87 -3.91 1.95
C SER A 36 19.48 -4.58 2.15
N PHE A 37 18.64 -4.07 3.07
CA PHE A 37 17.25 -4.47 3.26
C PHE A 37 16.28 -3.28 3.44
N MET A 38 16.72 -2.02 3.31
CA MET A 38 15.88 -0.84 3.52
C MET A 38 15.03 -0.39 2.32
N GLY A 39 15.02 -1.15 1.22
CA GLY A 39 14.22 -0.78 0.05
C GLY A 39 12.76 -0.53 0.43
N ASP A 40 12.21 -1.36 1.31
CA ASP A 40 10.80 -1.34 1.70
C ASP A 40 10.51 -0.32 2.81
N SER A 41 11.42 -0.12 3.78
CA SER A 41 11.32 0.96 4.80
C SER A 41 11.34 2.34 4.15
N ILE A 42 12.22 2.54 3.17
CA ILE A 42 12.38 3.84 2.49
C ILE A 42 11.17 4.11 1.61
N ARG A 43 10.68 3.11 0.86
CA ARG A 43 9.41 3.24 0.11
C ARG A 43 8.26 3.60 1.03
N THR A 44 8.20 3.00 2.22
CA THR A 44 7.19 3.28 3.23
C THR A 44 7.29 4.72 3.74
N VAL A 45 8.48 5.18 4.15
CA VAL A 45 8.69 6.58 4.59
C VAL A 45 8.42 7.59 3.47
N PHE A 46 8.83 7.30 2.22
CA PHE A 46 8.57 8.16 1.06
C PHE A 46 7.08 8.20 0.68
N ASN A 47 6.37 7.08 0.74
CA ASN A 47 4.93 7.06 0.51
C ASN A 47 4.19 7.79 1.63
N ASN A 48 4.59 7.60 2.89
CA ASN A 48 4.02 8.31 4.03
C ASN A 48 4.30 9.81 3.95
N ALA A 49 5.52 10.24 3.61
CA ALA A 49 5.87 11.65 3.42
C ALA A 49 5.18 12.27 2.20
N GLY A 50 5.05 11.52 1.11
CA GLY A 50 4.30 11.93 -0.09
C GLY A 50 2.83 12.15 0.23
N ASN A 51 2.20 11.21 0.94
CA ASN A 51 0.83 11.33 1.43
C ASN A 51 0.66 12.54 2.35
N LEU A 52 1.61 12.77 3.28
CA LEU A 52 1.56 13.92 4.19
C LEU A 52 1.68 15.26 3.45
N MET A 53 2.53 15.35 2.42
CA MET A 53 2.74 16.58 1.65
C MET A 53 1.57 16.91 0.72
N GLU A 54 0.97 15.90 0.07
CA GLU A 54 -0.21 16.04 -0.79
C GLU A 54 -1.48 16.37 0.03
N ASN A 55 -1.60 15.81 1.24
CA ASN A 55 -2.67 16.13 2.18
C ASN A 55 -2.48 17.45 2.92
N GLY A 56 -1.24 17.89 3.16
CA GLY A 56 -0.94 19.19 3.76
C GLY A 56 -1.36 20.37 2.89
N ALA A 57 -1.34 20.18 1.56
CA ALA A 57 -1.88 21.17 0.61
C ALA A 57 -3.41 21.16 0.52
N SER A 58 -4.07 20.07 0.93
CA SER A 58 -5.53 19.88 0.79
C SER A 58 -6.32 20.11 2.08
N LYS A 59 -5.66 20.14 3.25
CA LYS A 59 -6.32 20.27 4.57
C LYS A 59 -6.13 21.66 5.20
N SER A 60 -6.62 22.71 4.52
CA SER A 60 -7.00 23.96 5.18
C SER A 60 -8.50 23.98 5.47
N SER A 61 -8.98 23.02 6.26
CA SER A 61 -10.26 23.16 6.95
C SER A 61 -10.32 22.19 8.12
N SER A 62 -10.11 22.75 9.31
CA SER A 62 -10.65 22.33 10.60
C SER A 62 -11.43 21.01 10.64
N LYS A 63 -10.92 20.01 11.36
CA LYS A 63 -11.68 19.26 12.38
C LYS A 63 -10.78 18.33 13.18
N GLU A 64 -11.11 18.32 14.47
CA GLU A 64 -10.75 17.48 15.62
C GLU A 64 -9.99 16.17 15.36
N GLU A 65 -9.11 15.85 16.31
CA GLU A 65 -8.35 14.60 16.46
C GLU A 65 -9.30 13.39 16.54
N GLU A 66 -9.81 12.92 15.40
CA GLU A 66 -10.43 11.60 15.28
C GLU A 66 -9.33 10.52 15.30
N GLU A 67 -9.57 9.44 16.06
CA GLU A 67 -8.77 8.20 16.00
C GLU A 67 -8.47 7.83 14.55
N PRO A 68 -7.23 7.42 14.21
CA PRO A 68 -6.89 7.09 12.84
C PRO A 68 -7.79 5.95 12.36
N LEU A 69 -8.66 6.24 11.39
CA LEU A 69 -9.53 5.25 10.77
C LEU A 69 -8.71 4.04 10.32
N SER A 70 -9.20 2.84 10.66
CA SER A 70 -8.54 1.60 10.26
C SER A 70 -8.61 1.42 8.74
N ILE A 71 -7.69 0.64 8.18
CA ILE A 71 -7.65 0.34 6.72
C ILE A 71 -9.01 -0.18 6.22
N PRO A 72 -9.68 -1.11 6.93
CA PRO A 72 -11.03 -1.54 6.58
C PRO A 72 -12.06 -0.41 6.50
N ASP A 73 -12.01 0.55 7.44
CA ASP A 73 -12.97 1.67 7.50
C ASP A 73 -12.73 2.67 6.38
N LEU A 74 -11.45 2.96 6.09
CA LEU A 74 -11.05 3.83 4.98
C LEU A 74 -11.54 3.29 3.64
N LEU A 75 -11.41 1.99 3.41
CA LEU A 75 -11.89 1.34 2.20
C LEU A 75 -13.43 1.38 2.11
N GLY A 76 -14.13 1.00 3.18
CA GLY A 76 -15.59 1.03 3.22
C GLY A 76 -16.15 2.43 2.92
N ARG A 77 -15.59 3.46 3.55
CA ARG A 77 -15.95 4.86 3.28
C ARG A 77 -15.66 5.27 1.83
N ALA A 78 -14.50 4.92 1.29
CA ALA A 78 -14.16 5.27 -0.08
C ALA A 78 -15.11 4.63 -1.11
N ILE A 79 -15.58 3.41 -0.85
CA ILE A 79 -16.62 2.75 -1.67
C ILE A 79 -17.96 3.50 -1.54
N ALA A 80 -18.38 3.78 -0.30
CA ALA A 80 -19.65 4.45 0.00
C ALA A 80 -19.75 5.85 -0.64
N GLU A 81 -18.67 6.63 -0.56
CA GLU A 81 -18.58 7.99 -1.13
C GLU A 81 -18.40 7.97 -2.65
N ARG A 82 -18.27 6.79 -3.26
CA ARG A 82 -17.85 6.61 -4.66
C ARG A 82 -16.62 7.45 -4.98
N ASN A 83 -15.70 7.51 -4.02
CA ASN A 83 -14.56 8.42 -4.07
C ASN A 83 -13.85 8.25 -5.42
N GLY A 84 -13.75 9.33 -6.18
CA GLY A 84 -13.30 9.30 -7.57
C GLY A 84 -11.94 8.63 -7.76
N GLY A 85 -11.07 8.62 -6.73
CA GLY A 85 -9.78 7.93 -6.75
C GLY A 85 -9.90 6.40 -6.67
N LEU A 86 -10.66 5.85 -5.73
CA LEU A 86 -10.83 4.40 -5.63
C LEU A 86 -11.77 3.83 -6.67
N GLY A 87 -12.83 4.60 -6.91
CA GLY A 87 -13.74 4.39 -8.00
C GLY A 87 -12.94 4.28 -9.29
N SER A 88 -12.30 5.34 -9.78
CA SER A 88 -11.62 5.28 -11.09
C SER A 88 -10.55 4.19 -11.21
N LEU A 89 -9.83 3.86 -10.13
CA LEU A 89 -8.79 2.81 -10.12
C LEU A 89 -9.35 1.37 -10.06
N LEU A 90 -10.56 1.17 -9.50
CA LEU A 90 -11.20 -0.15 -9.38
C LEU A 90 -12.51 -0.28 -10.20
N LEU A 91 -12.95 0.75 -10.90
CA LEU A 91 -14.19 0.84 -11.71
C LEU A 91 -13.96 0.47 -13.18
N ALA A 92 -13.15 -0.54 -13.50
CA ALA A 92 -13.03 -1.02 -14.88
C ALA A 92 -14.31 -1.69 -15.42
N GLY A 93 -15.41 -1.73 -14.65
CA GLY A 93 -16.63 -2.47 -15.00
C GLY A 93 -16.42 -3.98 -15.07
N SER A 94 -15.33 -4.48 -14.50
CA SER A 94 -14.89 -5.86 -14.57
C SER A 94 -14.17 -6.27 -13.28
N THR A 95 -13.84 -7.56 -13.17
CA THR A 95 -13.05 -8.06 -12.04
C THR A 95 -11.62 -7.55 -12.14
N HIS A 96 -11.15 -6.82 -11.13
CA HIS A 96 -9.82 -6.21 -11.10
C HIS A 96 -9.25 -6.21 -9.68
N TYR A 97 -7.96 -6.51 -9.57
CA TYR A 97 -7.22 -6.61 -8.32
C TYR A 97 -5.97 -5.73 -8.38
N VAL A 98 -5.79 -4.99 -7.29
CA VAL A 98 -4.64 -4.13 -7.05
C VAL A 98 -3.86 -4.70 -5.88
N TYR A 99 -2.55 -4.77 -6.03
CA TYR A 99 -1.65 -5.40 -5.05
C TYR A 99 -0.65 -4.39 -4.50
N SER A 100 -0.30 -4.55 -3.23
CA SER A 100 0.82 -3.85 -2.60
C SER A 100 2.12 -4.04 -3.40
N GLY A 101 3.00 -3.02 -3.41
CA GLY A 101 4.26 -3.03 -4.17
C GLY A 101 4.14 -2.66 -5.65
N THR A 102 2.93 -2.72 -6.23
CA THR A 102 2.72 -2.28 -7.62
C THR A 102 2.57 -0.75 -7.75
N ALA A 103 2.83 -0.20 -8.94
CA ALA A 103 2.59 1.22 -9.22
C ALA A 103 1.11 1.62 -8.99
N GLU A 104 0.19 0.74 -9.36
CA GLU A 104 -1.24 0.92 -9.14
C GLU A 104 -1.62 0.83 -7.66
N GLY A 105 -1.02 -0.12 -6.92
CA GLY A 105 -1.15 -0.23 -5.46
C GLY A 105 -0.68 1.02 -4.74
N ASN A 106 0.43 1.62 -5.19
CA ASN A 106 0.90 2.88 -4.64
C ASN A 106 -0.08 4.03 -4.88
N GLN A 107 -0.76 4.08 -6.02
CA GLN A 107 -1.80 5.09 -6.29
C GLN A 107 -3.04 4.89 -5.39
N VAL A 108 -3.48 3.64 -5.23
CA VAL A 108 -4.59 3.30 -4.32
C VAL A 108 -4.25 3.60 -2.87
N ALA A 109 -3.04 3.28 -2.42
CA ALA A 109 -2.55 3.60 -1.08
C ALA A 109 -2.58 5.10 -0.78
N ARG A 110 -2.14 5.92 -1.76
CA ARG A 110 -2.18 7.39 -1.68
C ARG A 110 -3.61 7.91 -1.62
N ALA A 111 -4.46 7.41 -2.51
CA ALA A 111 -5.87 7.82 -2.61
C ALA A 111 -6.66 7.51 -1.32
N LEU A 112 -6.39 6.38 -0.67
CA LEU A 112 -7.03 6.00 0.59
C LEU A 112 -6.36 6.58 1.83
N ASN A 113 -5.19 7.21 1.67
CA ASN A 113 -4.33 7.61 2.77
C ASN A 113 -4.10 6.46 3.77
N ILE A 114 -3.81 5.26 3.25
CA ILE A 114 -3.60 4.10 4.12
C ILE A 114 -2.22 4.15 4.76
N PRO A 115 -2.11 4.07 6.09
CA PRO A 115 -0.85 3.84 6.76
C PRO A 115 -0.46 2.36 6.59
N PHE A 116 0.54 2.06 5.76
CA PHE A 116 1.17 0.75 5.72
C PHE A 116 2.48 0.78 6.50
N SER A 117 2.70 -0.21 7.35
CA SER A 117 4.00 -0.41 7.99
C SER A 117 4.91 -1.19 7.05
N GLU A 118 6.21 -1.07 7.29
CA GLU A 118 7.18 -1.86 6.53
C GLU A 118 6.92 -3.36 6.72
N GLY A 119 6.91 -4.09 5.60
CA GLY A 119 6.68 -5.54 5.58
C GLY A 119 5.21 -5.94 5.48
N ASP A 120 4.26 -5.02 5.70
CA ASP A 120 2.84 -5.28 5.49
C ASP A 120 2.55 -5.54 4.00
N ALA A 121 1.53 -6.34 3.74
CA ALA A 121 1.06 -6.60 2.38
C ALA A 121 -0.47 -6.61 2.32
N TRP A 122 -1.00 -6.29 1.15
CA TRP A 122 -2.43 -6.23 0.96
C TRP A 122 -2.80 -6.38 -0.50
N SER A 123 -4.03 -6.80 -0.73
CA SER A 123 -4.67 -6.70 -2.03
C SER A 123 -6.10 -6.19 -1.88
N ILE A 124 -6.49 -5.34 -2.82
CA ILE A 124 -7.86 -4.85 -2.95
C ILE A 124 -8.39 -5.30 -4.29
N GLY A 125 -9.51 -6.03 -4.27
CA GLY A 125 -10.17 -6.49 -5.48
C GLY A 125 -11.59 -5.98 -5.59
N ARG A 126 -12.06 -5.70 -6.80
CA ARG A 126 -13.47 -5.65 -7.12
C ARG A 126 -13.84 -6.89 -7.91
N VAL A 127 -14.92 -7.55 -7.51
CA VAL A 127 -15.51 -8.64 -8.26
C VAL A 127 -16.86 -8.17 -8.78
N SER A 128 -16.96 -7.97 -10.09
CA SER A 128 -18.18 -7.58 -10.77
C SER A 128 -18.51 -8.63 -11.83
N GLN A 129 -19.45 -9.54 -11.50
CA GLN A 129 -19.88 -10.65 -12.36
C GLN A 129 -21.39 -10.93 -12.16
N GLY A 130 -22.18 -10.71 -13.22
CA GLY A 130 -23.62 -10.94 -13.19
C GLY A 130 -24.32 -10.07 -12.15
N SER A 131 -25.01 -10.70 -11.20
CA SER A 131 -25.67 -10.02 -10.07
C SER A 131 -24.75 -9.78 -8.86
N THR A 132 -23.46 -10.11 -8.97
CA THR A 132 -22.50 -10.06 -7.87
C THR A 132 -21.56 -8.89 -8.08
N ASP A 133 -21.59 -7.92 -7.16
CA ASP A 133 -20.69 -6.77 -7.17
C ASP A 133 -20.24 -6.46 -5.73
N TYR A 134 -18.98 -6.74 -5.44
CA TYR A 134 -18.40 -6.52 -4.12
C TYR A 134 -16.92 -6.18 -4.21
N TYR A 135 -16.44 -5.54 -3.16
CA TYR A 135 -15.02 -5.32 -2.94
C TYR A 135 -14.49 -6.26 -1.89
N VAL A 136 -13.22 -6.64 -2.03
CA VAL A 136 -12.49 -7.45 -1.07
C VAL A 136 -11.21 -6.74 -0.68
N LEU A 137 -10.89 -6.77 0.61
CA LEU A 137 -9.58 -6.42 1.15
C LEU A 137 -9.00 -7.65 1.83
N ILE A 138 -7.78 -7.98 1.43
CA ILE A 138 -6.94 -8.96 2.11
C ILE A 138 -5.77 -8.17 2.69
N TYR A 139 -5.49 -8.37 3.98
CA TYR A 139 -4.47 -7.64 4.70
C TYR A 139 -3.58 -8.59 5.50
N TYR A 140 -2.27 -8.44 5.34
CA TYR A 140 -1.23 -9.12 6.10
C TYR A 140 -0.48 -8.09 6.94
N SER A 141 -0.52 -8.28 8.26
CA SER A 141 0.24 -7.47 9.20
C SER A 141 1.58 -8.15 9.53
N ALA A 142 2.68 -7.50 9.16
CA ALA A 142 4.02 -8.00 9.46
C ALA A 142 4.41 -7.83 10.92
N SER A 143 3.85 -6.84 11.62
CA SER A 143 4.06 -6.68 13.05
C SER A 143 3.44 -7.83 13.87
N GLN A 144 2.39 -8.47 13.35
CA GLN A 144 1.75 -9.63 13.97
C GLN A 144 2.40 -10.95 13.55
N ASN A 145 2.81 -11.08 12.28
CA ASN A 145 3.18 -12.37 11.67
C ASN A 145 4.65 -12.49 11.25
N GLY A 146 5.43 -11.41 11.35
CA GLY A 146 6.77 -11.30 10.76
C GLY A 146 6.73 -10.80 9.30
N PRO A 147 7.87 -10.58 8.64
CA PRO A 147 7.90 -10.15 7.25
C PRO A 147 7.51 -11.29 6.29
N LEU A 148 6.84 -10.97 5.18
CA LEU A 148 6.47 -11.96 4.14
C LEU A 148 7.67 -12.76 3.59
N SER A 149 8.86 -12.16 3.55
CA SER A 149 10.09 -12.83 3.11
C SER A 149 10.44 -14.05 3.98
N GLY A 150 10.01 -14.08 5.25
CA GLY A 150 10.14 -15.24 6.14
C GLY A 150 9.31 -16.45 5.69
N HIS A 151 8.29 -16.24 4.87
CA HIS A 151 7.47 -17.28 4.27
C HIS A 151 7.93 -17.66 2.85
N ALA A 152 8.93 -16.98 2.29
CA ALA A 152 9.35 -17.19 0.90
C ALA A 152 9.87 -18.63 0.66
N SER A 153 9.60 -19.16 -0.53
CA SER A 153 10.11 -20.47 -0.92
C SER A 153 11.63 -20.45 -1.12
N THR A 154 12.33 -21.44 -0.59
CA THR A 154 13.74 -21.70 -0.93
C THR A 154 13.90 -22.48 -2.23
N ASN A 155 12.80 -22.96 -2.83
CA ASN A 155 12.84 -23.66 -4.10
C ASN A 155 13.10 -22.67 -5.25
N PRO A 156 14.21 -22.82 -6.01
CA PRO A 156 14.56 -21.89 -7.08
C PRO A 156 13.54 -21.88 -8.24
N ASN A 157 12.71 -22.93 -8.32
CA ASN A 157 11.66 -23.05 -9.31
C ASN A 157 10.30 -22.63 -8.77
N TRP A 158 10.16 -22.03 -7.58
CA TRP A 158 8.86 -21.53 -7.15
C TRP A 158 8.57 -20.19 -7.83
N SER A 159 7.46 -20.09 -8.58
CA SER A 159 7.15 -18.85 -9.31
C SER A 159 5.65 -18.59 -9.45
N TRP A 160 4.96 -18.49 -8.32
CA TRP A 160 3.57 -18.06 -8.30
C TRP A 160 3.48 -16.54 -8.47
N ARG A 161 2.74 -16.09 -9.48
CA ARG A 161 2.57 -14.68 -9.83
C ARG A 161 1.08 -14.39 -10.02
N ALA A 162 0.58 -13.30 -9.47
CA ALA A 162 -0.81 -12.90 -9.68
C ALA A 162 -0.95 -12.03 -10.93
N THR A 163 -2.15 -12.04 -11.53
CA THR A 163 -2.56 -11.10 -12.58
C THR A 163 -3.48 -10.03 -11.99
N SER A 164 -3.60 -8.89 -12.66
CA SER A 164 -4.58 -7.85 -12.31
C SER A 164 -6.04 -8.32 -12.38
N SER A 165 -6.35 -9.39 -13.11
CA SER A 165 -7.69 -10.00 -13.10
C SER A 165 -7.97 -10.88 -11.86
N GLY A 166 -7.00 -11.00 -10.95
CA GLY A 166 -7.08 -11.90 -9.80
C GLY A 166 -6.78 -13.36 -10.12
N GLY A 167 -6.29 -13.67 -11.32
CA GLY A 167 -5.80 -14.99 -11.69
C GLY A 167 -4.32 -15.16 -11.36
N TYR A 168 -3.72 -16.21 -11.93
CA TYR A 168 -2.29 -16.48 -11.83
C TYR A 168 -1.65 -16.55 -13.23
N GLU A 169 -0.44 -16.03 -13.39
CA GLU A 169 0.33 -16.14 -14.64
C GLU A 169 0.88 -17.57 -14.82
N TYR A 170 1.03 -18.04 -16.07
CA TYR A 170 1.62 -19.35 -16.39
C TYR A 170 3.02 -19.21 -17.01
N PRO A 171 3.91 -20.21 -16.84
CA PRO A 171 3.75 -21.44 -16.05
C PRO A 171 3.90 -21.23 -14.54
N ARG A 172 3.25 -22.09 -13.73
CA ARG A 172 3.21 -22.03 -12.25
C ARG A 172 3.85 -23.27 -11.61
N PRO A 173 5.16 -23.22 -11.36
CA PRO A 173 5.89 -24.26 -10.64
C PRO A 173 5.87 -24.08 -9.10
N GLY A 174 5.90 -25.20 -8.38
CA GLY A 174 5.86 -25.26 -6.90
C GLY A 174 4.45 -25.30 -6.33
N GLY A 175 4.32 -25.62 -5.03
CA GLY A 175 3.04 -25.54 -4.30
C GLY A 175 2.72 -24.12 -3.82
N HIS A 176 1.46 -23.87 -3.47
CA HIS A 176 1.07 -22.63 -2.79
C HIS A 176 1.76 -22.53 -1.43
N ILE A 177 2.07 -21.30 -1.04
CA ILE A 177 2.49 -20.97 0.31
C ILE A 177 1.38 -20.12 0.90
N SER A 178 0.77 -20.62 1.98
CA SER A 178 -0.32 -19.91 2.66
C SER A 178 0.23 -19.05 3.79
N VAL A 179 -0.27 -17.83 3.90
CA VAL A 179 0.06 -16.89 4.98
C VAL A 179 -1.22 -16.42 5.67
N PRO A 180 -1.19 -16.19 7.01
CA PRO A 180 -2.35 -15.72 7.75
C PRO A 180 -2.69 -14.28 7.39
N VAL A 181 -3.98 -13.98 7.19
CA VAL A 181 -4.46 -12.67 6.76
C VAL A 181 -5.78 -12.31 7.43
N ASP A 182 -6.01 -11.01 7.54
CA ASP A 182 -7.34 -10.46 7.78
C ASP A 182 -8.08 -10.27 6.45
N TYR A 183 -9.38 -10.58 6.47
CA TYR A 183 -10.19 -10.63 5.26
C TYR A 183 -11.51 -9.87 5.45
N TYR A 184 -11.75 -8.89 4.58
CA TYR A 184 -12.91 -8.00 4.63
C TYR A 184 -13.60 -7.96 3.26
N VAL A 185 -14.92 -7.97 3.26
CA VAL A 185 -15.76 -7.89 2.05
C VAL A 185 -16.74 -6.75 2.23
N TYR A 186 -16.97 -5.99 1.17
CA TYR A 186 -17.83 -4.80 1.18
C TYR A 186 -18.81 -4.86 0.02
N ASP A 187 -20.04 -4.48 0.29
CA ASP A 187 -21.05 -4.29 -0.75
C ASP A 187 -20.65 -3.09 -1.64
N ALA A 188 -20.65 -3.29 -2.96
CA ALA A 188 -20.21 -2.26 -3.90
C ALA A 188 -21.15 -1.05 -3.98
N GLY A 189 -22.41 -1.18 -3.59
CA GLY A 189 -23.41 -0.13 -3.65
C GLY A 189 -23.34 0.85 -2.49
N ASN A 190 -22.92 0.41 -1.31
CA ASN A 190 -22.96 1.20 -0.08
C ASN A 190 -21.67 1.15 0.77
N GLY A 191 -20.68 0.32 0.43
CA GLY A 191 -19.41 0.24 1.15
C GLY A 191 -19.51 -0.38 2.56
N ILE A 192 -20.65 -0.98 2.91
CA ILE A 192 -20.84 -1.64 4.20
C ILE A 192 -20.18 -3.01 4.16
N GLN A 193 -19.45 -3.34 5.22
CA GLN A 193 -18.83 -4.66 5.36
C GLN A 193 -19.90 -5.75 5.42
N ASN A 194 -19.78 -6.76 4.55
CA ASN A 194 -20.71 -7.88 4.47
C ASN A 194 -19.96 -9.20 4.68
N ALA A 195 -19.89 -9.64 5.94
CA ALA A 195 -19.26 -10.92 6.30
C ALA A 195 -19.98 -12.15 5.71
N GLY A 196 -21.26 -12.02 5.33
CA GLY A 196 -22.03 -13.08 4.68
C GLY A 196 -21.63 -13.33 3.22
N LEU A 197 -20.87 -12.41 2.60
CA LEU A 197 -20.28 -12.56 1.27
C LEU A 197 -18.84 -13.09 1.30
N ARG A 198 -18.35 -13.55 2.46
CA ARG A 198 -17.06 -14.25 2.57
C ARG A 198 -17.09 -15.51 1.70
N GLN A 199 -16.65 -15.34 0.45
CA GLN A 199 -16.56 -16.42 -0.52
C GLN A 199 -15.44 -17.37 -0.11
N THR A 200 -15.73 -18.67 -0.10
CA THR A 200 -14.79 -19.78 0.13
C THR A 200 -13.63 -19.83 -0.89
N TYR A 201 -13.71 -19.01 -1.94
CA TYR A 201 -12.72 -18.93 -3.02
C TYR A 201 -11.33 -18.46 -2.58
N TYR A 202 -11.21 -17.71 -1.47
CA TYR A 202 -9.94 -17.12 -1.04
C TYR A 202 -9.28 -17.82 0.14
N THR A 203 -10.07 -18.29 1.11
CA THR A 203 -9.56 -18.82 2.37
C THR A 203 -9.34 -20.33 2.37
N GLY A 204 -9.86 -21.06 1.37
CA GLY A 204 -9.76 -22.53 1.31
C GLY A 204 -10.48 -23.27 2.45
N SER A 205 -11.09 -22.55 3.40
CA SER A 205 -11.81 -23.08 4.54
C SER A 205 -12.84 -22.05 5.05
N ALA A 206 -13.92 -22.56 5.65
CA ALA A 206 -14.96 -21.78 6.30
C ALA A 206 -14.61 -21.38 7.75
N ASP A 207 -13.41 -21.72 8.21
CA ASP A 207 -12.90 -21.30 9.50
C ASP A 207 -12.41 -19.84 9.49
N SER A 208 -12.40 -19.24 10.67
CA SER A 208 -12.14 -17.82 10.88
C SER A 208 -10.69 -17.39 10.60
N SER A 209 -9.78 -18.31 10.25
CA SER A 209 -8.40 -17.99 9.89
C SER A 209 -8.31 -17.71 8.38
N GLY A 210 -8.39 -16.44 8.00
CA GLY A 210 -8.09 -16.04 6.63
C GLY A 210 -6.69 -16.50 6.27
N GLN A 211 -6.56 -17.31 5.23
CA GLN A 211 -5.28 -17.66 4.62
C GLN A 211 -5.28 -17.08 3.21
N ALA A 212 -4.15 -16.54 2.77
CA ALA A 212 -3.94 -16.10 1.39
C ALA A 212 -2.70 -16.74 0.80
N THR A 213 -2.65 -16.82 -0.52
CA THR A 213 -1.48 -17.36 -1.23
C THR A 213 -0.43 -16.27 -1.36
N LEU A 214 0.80 -16.56 -0.93
CA LEU A 214 1.97 -15.76 -1.23
C LEU A 214 2.24 -15.78 -2.74
N VAL A 215 2.39 -14.62 -3.35
CA VAL A 215 2.64 -14.48 -4.79
C VAL A 215 3.62 -13.35 -5.06
N TYR A 216 4.22 -13.33 -6.25
CA TYR A 216 4.82 -12.11 -6.77
C TYR A 216 3.74 -11.17 -7.30
N ALA A 217 3.87 -9.89 -6.96
CA ALA A 217 2.99 -8.85 -7.46
C ALA A 217 3.13 -8.70 -8.99
N PRO A 218 2.04 -8.41 -9.72
CA PRO A 218 2.06 -8.26 -11.18
C PRO A 218 3.15 -7.29 -11.65
N GLY A 219 3.96 -7.70 -12.63
CA GLY A 219 4.98 -6.84 -13.25
C GLY A 219 6.20 -6.47 -12.40
N THR A 220 6.27 -6.86 -11.12
CA THR A 220 7.40 -6.51 -10.23
C THR A 220 8.52 -7.54 -10.24
N GLY A 221 8.23 -8.80 -10.57
CA GLY A 221 9.22 -9.88 -10.65
C GLY A 221 9.74 -10.41 -9.31
N LYS A 222 9.83 -9.55 -8.29
CA LYS A 222 10.60 -9.75 -7.06
C LYS A 222 9.88 -9.37 -5.76
N GLU A 223 8.76 -8.66 -5.83
CA GLU A 223 8.05 -8.20 -4.63
C GLU A 223 6.95 -9.18 -4.25
N TYR A 224 7.01 -9.65 -3.00
CA TYR A 224 6.00 -10.54 -2.44
C TYR A 224 4.75 -9.77 -2.05
N THR A 225 3.59 -10.36 -2.31
CA THR A 225 2.28 -9.89 -1.88
C THR A 225 1.36 -11.10 -1.65
N ILE A 226 0.07 -10.85 -1.46
CA ILE A 226 -0.94 -11.85 -1.11
C ILE A 226 -2.09 -11.87 -2.11
N ARG A 227 -2.56 -13.08 -2.42
CA ARG A 227 -3.68 -13.33 -3.33
C ARG A 227 -4.75 -14.24 -2.72
#